data_AF-A0A7C5A8M3-F1
#
_entry.id   AF-A0A7C5A8M3-F1
#
_cell.length_a   1.000
_cell.length_b   1.000
_cell.length_c   1.000
_cell.angle_alpha   90.00
_cell.angle_beta   90.00
_cell.angle_gamma   90.00
#
_symmetry.space_group_name_H-M   'P 1'
#
loop_
_entity.id
_entity.type
_entity.pdbx_description
1 polymer ?
#
loop_
_entity_poly.entity_id
_entity_poly.type
_entity_poly.pdbx_seq_one_letter_code
_entity_poly.pdbx_strand_id
1 'polypeptide(L)' 'MNSKKKKKKDIKKIILCGGGAVMPGLLEFFQKSFKIEVVIGNPFLKVLTPHHFLDKIDIEDAVLFSVATGAALKTFEK' A
#
# COMPACT_ATOMS: atom_id res chain seq x y z
N MET A 1 -26.66 11.91 28.23
CA MET A 1 -25.84 12.46 27.11
C MET A 1 -25.14 11.29 26.42
N ASN A 2 -25.65 10.83 25.27
CA ASN A 2 -25.23 9.57 24.63
C ASN A 2 -23.83 9.68 24.02
N SER A 3 -22.85 9.05 24.66
CA SER A 3 -21.53 8.78 24.10
C SER A 3 -21.65 7.79 22.94
N LYS A 4 -21.58 8.29 21.70
CA LYS A 4 -21.48 7.47 20.48
C LYS A 4 -20.26 6.55 20.58
N LYS A 5 -20.45 5.29 20.98
CA LYS A 5 -19.44 4.23 20.83
C LYS A 5 -19.04 4.18 19.35
N LYS A 6 -17.81 4.57 19.01
CA LYS A 6 -17.27 4.40 17.64
C LYS A 6 -17.37 2.91 17.30
N LYS A 7 -18.26 2.54 16.37
CA LYS A 7 -18.33 1.16 15.85
C LYS A 7 -16.94 0.79 15.33
N LYS A 8 -16.36 -0.32 15.82
CA LYS A 8 -15.14 -0.89 15.24
C LYS A 8 -15.46 -1.19 13.77
N LYS A 9 -14.72 -0.56 12.86
CA LYS A 9 -14.79 -0.88 11.43
C LYS A 9 -13.98 -2.16 11.23
N ASP A 10 -14.57 -3.16 10.58
CA ASP A 10 -13.86 -4.37 10.21
C ASP A 10 -12.78 -4.04 9.17
N ILE A 11 -11.61 -4.65 9.32
CA ILE A 11 -10.49 -4.51 8.37
C ILE A 11 -10.85 -5.31 7.12
N LYS A 12 -10.95 -4.63 5.98
CA LYS A 12 -11.34 -5.25 4.70
C LYS A 12 -10.17 -5.72 3.84
N LYS A 13 -9.00 -5.10 4.01
CA LYS A 13 -7.81 -5.32 3.19
C LYS A 13 -6.54 -4.96 3.95
N ILE A 14 -5.48 -5.72 3.71
CA ILE A 14 -4.10 -5.40 4.09
C ILE A 14 -3.35 -5.02 2.80
N ILE A 15 -2.62 -3.90 2.85
CA ILE A 15 -1.74 -3.46 1.76
C ILE A 15 -0.32 -3.48 2.31
N LEU A 16 0.53 -4.34 1.76
CA LEU A 16 1.93 -4.44 2.16
C LEU A 16 2.76 -3.39 1.39
N CYS A 17 3.56 -2.61 2.10
CA CYS A 17 4.38 -1.53 1.54
C CYS A 17 5.81 -1.56 2.10
N GLY A 18 6.75 -0.92 1.38
CA GLY A 18 8.17 -0.87 1.76
C GLY A 18 8.92 -2.17 1.44
N GLY A 19 10.26 -2.17 1.57
CA GLY A 19 11.08 -3.29 1.09
C GLY A 19 10.78 -4.65 1.73
N GLY A 20 10.27 -4.66 2.96
CA GLY A 20 9.83 -5.90 3.61
C GLY A 20 8.62 -6.55 2.94
N ALA A 21 7.80 -5.79 2.19
CA ALA A 21 6.57 -6.28 1.56
C ALA A 21 6.82 -7.38 0.53
N VAL A 22 8.00 -7.38 -0.10
CA VAL A 22 8.40 -8.33 -1.16
C VAL A 22 9.25 -9.48 -0.61
N MET A 23 9.34 -9.62 0.71
CA MET A 23 10.00 -10.78 1.31
C MET A 23 9.28 -12.06 0.85
N PRO A 24 10.00 -13.03 0.26
CA PRO A 24 9.39 -14.26 -0.24
C PRO A 24 8.55 -14.96 0.84
N GLY A 25 7.30 -15.29 0.52
CA GLY A 25 6.38 -15.97 1.44
C GLY A 25 5.61 -15.05 2.39
N LEU A 26 5.92 -13.75 2.47
CA LEU A 26 5.26 -12.84 3.41
C LEU A 26 3.81 -12.57 3.04
N LEU A 27 3.52 -12.37 1.75
CA LEU A 27 2.16 -12.14 1.28
C LEU A 27 1.28 -13.35 1.58
N GLU A 28 1.75 -14.56 1.27
CA GLU A 28 1.06 -15.81 1.53
C GLU A 28 0.87 -16.07 3.02
N PHE A 29 1.89 -15.74 3.83
CA PHE A 29 1.80 -15.82 5.29
C PHE A 29 0.66 -14.94 5.81
N PHE A 30 0.61 -13.67 5.43
CA PHE A 30 -0.46 -12.76 5.85
C PHE A 30 -1.84 -13.19 5.34
N GLN A 31 -1.94 -13.64 4.08
CA GLN A 31 -3.20 -14.15 3.53
C GLN A 31 -3.73 -15.35 4.33
N LYS A 32 -2.85 -16.31 4.68
CA LYS A 32 -3.21 -17.48 5.49
C LYS A 32 -3.58 -17.11 6.93
N SER A 33 -2.82 -16.18 7.55
CA SER A 33 -3.02 -15.78 8.95
C SER A 33 -4.31 -14.99 9.17
N PHE A 34 -4.61 -14.05 8.28
CA PHE A 34 -5.71 -13.11 8.50
C PHE A 34 -6.99 -13.43 7.72
N LYS A 35 -6.93 -14.29 6.69
CA LYS A 35 -8.08 -14.67 5.85
C LYS A 35 -8.85 -13.46 5.29
N ILE A 36 -8.15 -12.35 5.09
CA ILE A 36 -8.64 -11.14 4.43
C ILE A 36 -7.77 -10.85 3.22
N GLU A 37 -8.26 -10.02 2.30
CA GLU A 37 -7.52 -9.67 1.10
C GLU A 37 -6.18 -9.00 1.48
N VAL A 38 -5.06 -9.56 1.01
CA VAL A 38 -3.73 -8.99 1.19
C VAL A 38 -3.12 -8.79 -0.19
N VAL A 39 -2.62 -7.58 -0.44
CA VAL A 39 -2.02 -7.19 -1.73
C VAL A 39 -0.70 -6.46 -1.51
N ILE A 40 0.16 -6.50 -2.52
CA ILE A 40 1.32 -5.61 -2.62
C ILE A 40 0.83 -4.21 -3.04
N GLY A 41 1.32 -3.18 -2.36
CA GLY A 41 0.96 -1.80 -2.64
C GLY A 41 1.68 -1.24 -3.87
N ASN A 42 0.93 -0.61 -4.78
CA ASN A 42 1.48 0.18 -5.88
C ASN A 42 1.38 1.68 -5.56
N PRO A 43 2.48 2.39 -5.25
CA PRO A 43 2.41 3.82 -4.94
C PRO A 43 2.16 4.70 -6.18
N PHE A 44 2.40 4.19 -7.39
CA PHE A 44 2.22 4.93 -8.64
C PHE A 44 0.83 4.75 -9.27
N LEU A 45 -0.03 3.89 -8.71
CA LEU A 45 -1.33 3.51 -9.29
C LEU A 45 -2.23 4.69 -9.66
N LYS A 46 -2.12 5.81 -8.92
CA LYS A 46 -2.93 7.03 -9.14
C LYS A 46 -2.07 8.27 -9.38
N VAL A 47 -0.81 8.08 -9.75
CA VAL A 47 0.11 9.16 -10.05
C VAL A 47 0.46 9.10 -11.53
N LEU A 48 0.19 10.19 -12.26
CA LEU A 48 0.62 10.30 -13.65
C LEU A 48 2.15 10.29 -13.67
N THR A 49 2.73 9.25 -14.25
CA THR A 49 4.18 9.05 -14.37
C THR A 49 4.52 8.89 -15.85
N PRO A 50 5.66 9.40 -16.31
CA PRO A 50 6.06 9.21 -17.71
C PRO A 50 6.18 7.73 -18.03
N HIS A 51 5.62 7.29 -19.17
CA HIS A 51 5.58 5.86 -19.55
C HIS A 51 6.96 5.17 -19.47
N HIS A 52 8.02 5.85 -19.95
CA HIS A 52 9.39 5.33 -19.94
C HIS A 52 9.98 5.07 -18.54
N PHE A 53 9.33 5.56 -17.48
CA PHE A 53 9.71 5.34 -16.10
C PHE A 53 9.05 4.08 -15.52
N LEU A 54 7.77 3.85 -15.82
CA LEU A 54 7.02 2.68 -15.33
C LEU A 54 7.46 1.39 -16.00
N ASP A 55 7.82 1.43 -17.28
CA ASP A 55 8.29 0.25 -18.02
C ASP A 55 9.61 -0.32 -17.47
N LYS A 56 10.27 0.39 -16.55
CA LYS A 56 11.56 0.03 -15.96
C LYS A 56 11.49 -0.39 -14.50
N ILE A 57 10.30 -0.32 -13.88
CA ILE A 57 10.13 -0.57 -12.45
C ILE A 57 9.05 -1.63 -12.28
N ASP A 58 9.46 -2.81 -11.83
CA ASP A 58 8.55 -3.86 -11.44
C ASP A 58 7.75 -3.44 -10.19
N ILE A 59 6.58 -4.04 -10.00
CA ILE A 59 5.71 -3.68 -8.86
C ILE A 59 6.40 -3.91 -7.53
N GLU A 60 7.25 -4.94 -7.45
CA GLU A 60 8.07 -5.29 -6.31
C GLU A 60 9.05 -4.17 -5.93
N ASP A 61 9.63 -3.50 -6.92
CA ASP A 61 10.53 -2.37 -6.70
C ASP A 61 9.76 -1.08 -6.44
N ALA A 62 8.58 -0.93 -7.06
CA ALA A 62 7.72 0.23 -6.87
C ALA A 62 7.36 0.44 -5.38
N VAL A 63 7.15 -0.64 -4.62
CA VAL A 63 6.76 -0.56 -3.19
C VAL A 63 7.77 0.23 -2.34
N LEU A 64 9.05 0.24 -2.73
CA LEU A 64 10.13 0.93 -2.02
C LEU A 64 9.93 2.45 -2.02
N PHE A 65 9.27 2.97 -3.05
CA PHE A 65 9.02 4.40 -3.22
C PHE A 65 7.79 4.89 -2.45
N SER A 66 7.05 4.02 -1.76
CA SER A 66 5.79 4.39 -1.08
C SER A 66 5.89 5.65 -0.21
N VAL A 67 6.97 5.77 0.57
CA VAL A 67 7.19 6.94 1.44
C VAL A 67 7.56 8.18 0.63
N ALA A 68 8.46 8.04 -0.35
CA ALA A 68 8.90 9.15 -1.20
C ALA A 68 7.74 9.70 -2.05
N THR A 69 6.88 8.83 -2.59
CA THR A 69 5.68 9.23 -3.31
C THR A 69 4.72 10.00 -2.40
N GLY A 70 4.46 9.51 -1.19
CA GLY A 70 3.64 10.24 -0.21
C GLY A 70 4.23 11.60 0.16
N ALA A 71 5.55 11.69 0.36
CA ALA A 71 6.24 12.93 0.64
C ALA A 71 6.14 13.94 -0.52
N ALA A 72 6.25 13.48 -1.77
CA ALA A 72 6.04 14.32 -2.94
C ALA A 72 4.57 14.81 -3.04
N LEU A 73 3.61 13.92 -2.77
CA LEU A 73 2.18 14.25 -2.76
C LEU A 73 1.82 15.30 -1.70
N LYS A 74 2.59 15.39 -0.62
CA LYS A 74 2.37 16.37 0.46
C LYS A 74 2.34 17.81 -0.04
N THR A 75 3.08 18.11 -1.11
CA THR A 75 3.10 19.45 -1.74
C THR A 75 1.76 19.85 -2.37
N PHE A 76 0.87 18.88 -2.63
CA PHE A 76 -0.47 19.10 -3.19
C PHE A 76 -1.58 18.96 -2.14
N GLU A 77 -1.26 18.57 -0.90
CA GLU A 77 -2.23 18.58 0.20
C GLU A 77 -2.45 20.03 0.67
N LYS A 78 -3.71 20.47 0.67
CA LYS A 78 -4.13 21.75 1.22
C LYS A 78 -4.23 21.71 2.74
#